data_AF-A0A7S0EQI6-F1
#
_entry.id   AF-A0A7S0EQI6-F1
#
_cell.length_a   1.000
_cell.length_b   1.000
_cell.length_c   1.000
_cell.angle_alpha   90.00
_cell.angle_beta   90.00
_cell.angle_gamma   90.00
#
_symmetry.space_group_name_H-M   'P 1'
#
loop_
_entity.id
_entity.type
_entity.pdbx_description
1 polymer ?
#
loop_
_entity_poly.entity_id
_entity_poly.type
_entity_poly.pdbx_seq_one_letter_code
_entity_poly.pdbx_strand_id
1 'polypeptide(L)'
;TVHLPYRAEQNVALGKKTWSGSLLLARYLDEQVQGGECSIAEKRVLELGCGTGLVGMTALELGAGSCTFTDCSIPSLADLRECIGDLKRIGRWVEDEGDWSSEEERLAICRHVWES
;
A
#
# COMPACT_ATOMS: atom_id res chain seq x y z
N THR A 1 6.59 34.77 2.55
CA THR A 1 6.30 33.62 3.43
C THR A 1 4.83 33.32 3.34
N VAL A 2 4.44 32.26 2.64
CA VAL A 2 3.03 31.87 2.53
C VAL A 2 2.76 30.93 3.71
N HIS A 3 1.98 31.41 4.68
CA HIS A 3 1.41 30.56 5.72
C HIS A 3 0.28 29.74 5.10
N LEU A 4 0.50 28.43 4.93
CA LEU A 4 -0.57 27.48 4.68
C LEU A 4 -1.10 27.02 6.04
N PRO A 5 -2.34 27.36 6.43
CA PRO A 5 -2.93 26.82 7.64
C PRO A 5 -3.22 25.34 7.39
N TYR A 6 -2.49 24.44 8.06
CA TYR A 6 -2.86 23.03 8.18
C TYR A 6 -4.16 22.96 8.97
N ARG A 7 -5.28 22.89 8.23
CA ARG A 7 -6.62 22.79 8.81
C ARG A 7 -6.93 21.31 9.00
N ALA A 8 -6.53 20.78 10.15
CA ALA A 8 -6.95 19.48 10.67
C ALA A 8 -8.44 19.53 11.10
N GLU A 9 -9.34 19.93 10.22
CA GLU A 9 -10.77 19.91 10.48
C GLU A 9 -11.49 19.54 9.19
N GLN A 10 -11.49 18.24 8.88
CA GLN A 10 -12.65 17.42 8.56
C GLN A 10 -12.17 15.97 8.55
N ASN A 11 -12.74 15.12 9.42
CA ASN A 11 -12.52 13.67 9.45
C ASN A 11 -13.11 13.00 8.19
N VAL A 12 -12.68 13.42 7.00
CA VAL A 12 -12.86 12.65 5.78
C VAL A 12 -11.74 11.64 5.80
N ALA A 13 -12.09 10.36 5.95
CA ALA A 13 -11.13 9.27 5.81
C ALA A 13 -10.59 9.27 4.37
N LEU A 14 -9.56 10.07 4.09
CA LEU A 14 -8.93 10.19 2.78
C LEU A 14 -8.34 8.84 2.34
N GLY A 15 -8.06 7.94 3.29
CA GLY A 15 -7.71 6.54 3.06
C GLY A 15 -8.83 5.66 2.50
N LYS A 16 -10.09 6.11 2.51
CA LYS A 16 -11.24 5.35 1.97
C LYS A 16 -11.53 5.67 0.50
N LYS A 17 -10.87 6.67 -0.07
CA LYS A 17 -11.06 7.07 -1.46
C LYS A 17 -9.97 6.43 -2.32
N THR A 18 -10.37 5.55 -3.22
CA THR A 18 -9.50 5.14 -4.32
C THR A 18 -9.28 6.34 -5.23
N TRP A 19 -8.02 6.73 -5.44
CA TRP A 19 -7.66 7.82 -6.31
C TRP A 19 -7.61 7.35 -7.77
N SER A 20 -7.90 8.23 -8.73
CA SER A 20 -7.80 7.87 -10.15
C SER A 20 -6.40 7.36 -10.52
N GLY A 21 -5.36 7.88 -9.86
CA GLY A 21 -3.98 7.42 -10.01
C GLY A 21 -3.78 5.95 -9.64
N SER A 22 -4.35 5.48 -8.52
CA SER A 22 -4.21 4.07 -8.12
C SER A 22 -4.97 3.14 -9.06
N LEU A 23 -6.12 3.56 -9.61
CA LEU A 23 -6.84 2.78 -10.62
C LEU A 23 -6.05 2.68 -11.94
N LEU A 24 -5.45 3.79 -12.39
CA LEU A 24 -4.62 3.80 -13.59
C LEU A 24 -3.36 2.95 -13.41
N LEU A 25 -2.70 3.04 -12.26
CA LEU A 25 -1.50 2.26 -11.98
C LEU A 25 -1.80 0.75 -11.88
N ALA A 26 -2.90 0.37 -11.23
CA ALA A 26 -3.33 -1.02 -11.16
C ALA A 26 -3.61 -1.60 -12.56
N ARG A 27 -4.33 -0.86 -13.41
CA ARG A 27 -4.59 -1.27 -14.81
C ARG A 27 -3.33 -1.34 -15.64
N TYR A 28 -2.47 -0.33 -15.53
CA TYR A 28 -1.20 -0.32 -16.24
C TYR A 28 -0.36 -1.55 -15.86
N LEU A 29 -0.25 -1.85 -14.57
CA LEU A 29 0.48 -3.01 -14.09
C LEU A 29 -0.08 -4.32 -14.66
N ASP A 30 -1.40 -4.51 -14.62
CA ASP A 30 -2.07 -5.67 -15.24
C ASP A 30 -1.74 -5.78 -16.73
N GLU A 31 -1.91 -4.69 -17.50
CA GLU A 31 -1.61 -4.65 -18.93
C GLU A 31 -0.14 -4.99 -19.24
N GLN A 32 0.82 -4.49 -18.45
CA GLN A 32 2.24 -4.80 -18.64
C GLN A 32 2.55 -6.28 -18.35
N VAL A 33 1.92 -6.86 -17.33
CA VAL A 33 2.12 -8.28 -16.97
C VAL A 33 1.49 -9.20 -17.99
N GLN A 34 0.24 -8.95 -18.37
CA GLN A 34 -0.47 -9.74 -19.39
C GLN A 34 0.20 -9.61 -20.78
N GLY A 35 0.76 -8.43 -21.08
CA GLY A 35 1.52 -8.18 -22.30
C GLY A 35 2.93 -8.81 -22.30
N GLY A 36 3.41 -9.31 -21.15
CA GLY A 36 4.76 -9.87 -21.02
C GLY A 36 5.88 -8.83 -21.01
N GLU A 37 5.54 -7.55 -20.94
CA GLU A 37 6.49 -6.42 -20.90
C GLU A 37 7.12 -6.26 -19.50
N CYS A 38 6.45 -6.76 -18.46
CA CYS A 38 7.02 -6.84 -17.12
C CYS A 38 6.68 -8.18 -16.44
N SER A 39 7.56 -8.62 -15.54
CA SER A 39 7.34 -9.82 -14.73
C SER A 39 7.46 -9.47 -13.26
N ILE A 40 6.39 -9.78 -12.53
CA ILE A 40 6.24 -9.51 -11.09
C ILE A 40 6.10 -10.83 -10.31
N ALA A 41 6.03 -11.96 -11.01
CA ALA A 41 5.98 -13.29 -10.41
C ALA A 41 7.09 -13.48 -9.37
N GLU A 42 6.71 -13.89 -8.15
CA GLU A 42 7.59 -14.14 -7.01
C GLU A 42 8.43 -12.94 -6.56
N LYS A 43 8.12 -11.71 -7.02
CA LYS A 43 8.82 -10.50 -6.58
C LYS A 43 8.30 -10.01 -5.23
N ARG A 44 9.16 -9.31 -4.50
CA ARG A 44 8.79 -8.52 -3.32
C ARG A 44 8.43 -7.11 -3.76
N VAL A 45 7.21 -6.68 -3.46
CA VAL A 45 6.68 -5.36 -3.82
C VAL A 45 6.56 -4.50 -2.57
N LEU A 46 6.80 -3.21 -2.73
CA LEU A 46 6.63 -2.20 -1.68
C LEU A 46 5.77 -1.07 -2.23
N GLU A 47 4.60 -0.85 -1.63
CA GLU A 47 3.67 0.21 -1.99
C GLU A 47 3.78 1.37 -0.99
N LEU A 48 4.11 2.56 -1.50
CA LEU A 48 4.23 3.79 -0.72
C LEU A 48 2.97 4.65 -0.87
N GLY A 49 2.42 5.11 0.25
CA GLY A 49 1.15 5.84 0.25
C GLY A 49 0.01 4.95 -0.24
N CYS A 50 -0.10 3.75 0.31
CA CYS A 50 -0.98 2.71 -0.21
C CYS A 50 -2.46 3.08 -0.15
N GLY A 51 -2.89 3.97 0.76
CA GLY A 51 -4.30 4.31 0.94
C GLY A 51 -5.15 3.05 1.14
N THR A 52 -5.93 2.68 0.12
CA THR A 52 -6.78 1.48 0.10
C THR A 52 -6.04 0.18 -0.27
N GLY A 53 -4.73 0.23 -0.56
CA GLY A 53 -3.91 -0.93 -0.93
C GLY A 53 -4.21 -1.51 -2.32
N LEU A 54 -4.93 -0.77 -3.18
CA LEU A 54 -5.38 -1.30 -4.47
C LEU A 54 -4.22 -1.84 -5.33
N VAL A 55 -3.12 -1.09 -5.44
CA VAL A 55 -2.03 -1.45 -6.37
C VAL A 55 -1.24 -2.63 -5.84
N GLY A 56 -0.93 -2.66 -4.55
CA GLY A 56 -0.24 -3.79 -3.92
C GLY A 56 -1.10 -5.06 -3.92
N MET A 57 -2.42 -4.95 -3.76
CA MET A 57 -3.33 -6.09 -3.96
C MET A 57 -3.33 -6.57 -5.41
N THR A 58 -3.38 -5.66 -6.39
CA THR A 58 -3.23 -6.03 -7.80
C THR A 58 -1.90 -6.74 -8.05
N ALA A 59 -0.81 -6.26 -7.46
CA ALA A 59 0.49 -6.90 -7.55
C ALA A 59 0.48 -8.35 -7.02
N LEU A 60 -0.14 -8.59 -5.86
CA LEU A 60 -0.30 -9.94 -5.29
C LEU A 60 -1.14 -10.85 -6.19
N GLU A 61 -2.24 -10.36 -6.75
CA GLU A 61 -3.08 -11.13 -7.68
C GLU A 61 -2.34 -11.46 -8.98
N LEU A 62 -1.42 -10.60 -9.43
CA LEU A 62 -0.55 -10.82 -10.58
C LEU A 62 0.65 -11.73 -10.29
N GLY A 63 0.74 -12.29 -9.08
CA GLY A 63 1.74 -13.29 -8.70
C GLY A 63 2.96 -12.75 -7.98
N ALA A 64 2.94 -11.51 -7.45
CA ALA A 64 3.98 -11.10 -6.50
C ALA A 64 4.07 -12.08 -5.33
N GLY A 65 5.29 -12.42 -4.93
CA GLY A 65 5.53 -13.32 -3.79
C GLY A 65 5.19 -12.66 -2.45
N SER A 66 5.33 -11.34 -2.37
CA SER A 66 4.92 -10.55 -1.20
C SER A 66 4.69 -9.09 -1.55
N CYS A 67 3.86 -8.39 -0.77
CA CYS A 67 3.70 -6.94 -0.86
C CYS A 67 3.74 -6.32 0.54
N THR A 68 4.53 -5.26 0.71
CA THR A 68 4.55 -4.42 1.91
C THR A 68 3.77 -3.14 1.61
N PHE A 69 2.73 -2.86 2.39
CA PHE A 69 1.91 -1.66 2.26
C PHE A 69 2.39 -0.60 3.24
N THR A 70 2.52 0.65 2.82
CA THR A 70 2.96 1.72 3.73
C THR A 70 2.18 2.99 3.49
N ASP A 71 1.85 3.69 4.57
CA ASP A 71 1.13 4.96 4.53
C ASP A 71 1.53 5.81 5.75
N CYS A 72 1.33 7.12 5.67
CA CYS A 72 1.52 8.02 6.81
C CYS A 72 0.27 8.08 7.71
N SER A 73 -0.88 7.64 7.21
CA SER A 73 -2.17 7.64 7.92
C SER A 73 -2.43 6.31 8.62
N ILE A 74 -2.28 6.28 9.95
CA ILE A 74 -2.63 5.13 10.80
C ILE A 74 -4.09 4.68 10.58
N PRO A 75 -5.10 5.58 10.53
CA PRO A 75 -6.48 5.17 10.25
C PRO A 75 -6.62 4.45 8.90
N SER A 76 -5.92 4.90 7.86
CA SER A 76 -5.95 4.25 6.55
C SER A 76 -5.37 2.84 6.61
N LEU A 77 -4.27 2.65 7.33
CA LEU A 77 -3.64 1.34 7.52
C LEU A 77 -4.54 0.39 8.33
N ALA A 78 -5.27 0.91 9.32
CA ALA A 78 -6.25 0.13 10.07
C ALA A 78 -7.46 -0.26 9.21
N ASP A 79 -8.00 0.66 8.41
CA ASP A 79 -9.08 0.37 7.46
C ASP A 79 -8.63 -0.68 6.43
N LEU A 80 -7.43 -0.53 5.85
CA LEU A 80 -6.84 -1.50 4.93
C LEU A 80 -6.73 -2.88 5.57
N ARG A 81 -6.25 -2.95 6.81
CA ARG A 81 -6.15 -4.19 7.59
C ARG A 81 -7.49 -4.90 7.70
N GLU A 82 -8.57 -4.18 8.03
CA GLU A 82 -9.92 -4.77 8.10
C GLU A 82 -10.36 -5.29 6.73
N CYS A 83 -10.08 -4.55 5.65
CA CYS A 83 -10.44 -4.97 4.30
C CYS A 83 -9.69 -6.23 3.83
N ILE A 84 -8.43 -6.41 4.23
CA ILE A 84 -7.60 -7.54 3.75
C ILE A 84 -7.53 -8.72 4.73
N GLY A 85 -8.05 -8.57 5.95
CA GLY A 85 -7.96 -9.58 7.02
C GLY A 85 -8.59 -10.93 6.68
N ASP A 86 -9.59 -10.95 5.80
CA ASP A 86 -10.27 -12.18 5.36
C ASP A 86 -9.64 -12.83 4.11
N LEU A 87 -8.67 -12.16 3.49
CA LEU A 87 -8.01 -12.67 2.28
C LEU A 87 -7.00 -13.75 2.66
N LYS A 88 -7.45 -15.02 2.58
CA LYS A 88 -6.69 -16.25 2.91
C LYS A 88 -5.33 -16.42 2.20
N ARG A 89 -5.02 -15.58 1.21
CA ARG A 89 -3.79 -15.60 0.40
C ARG A 89 -2.75 -14.57 0.87
N ILE A 90 -3.05 -13.80 1.91
CA ILE A 90 -2.28 -12.59 2.25
C ILE A 90 -1.52 -12.80 3.56
N GLY A 91 -0.24 -12.44 3.55
CA GLY A 91 0.79 -12.82 4.52
C GLY A 91 0.63 -12.30 5.94
N ARG A 92 1.64 -12.64 6.76
CA ARG A 92 1.74 -12.27 8.17
C ARG A 92 2.05 -10.78 8.33
N TRP A 93 1.28 -10.13 9.19
CA TRP A 93 1.48 -8.74 9.60
C TRP A 93 2.79 -8.55 10.39
N VAL A 94 3.52 -7.49 10.06
CA VAL A 94 4.68 -7.01 10.81
C VAL A 94 4.38 -5.59 11.25
N GLU A 95 4.35 -5.38 12.57
CA GLU A 95 4.30 -4.06 13.21
C GLU A 95 5.74 -3.56 13.28
N ASP A 96 6.20 -2.84 12.25
CA ASP A 96 7.56 -2.32 12.19
C ASP A 96 7.56 -0.79 12.20
N GLU A 97 8.12 -0.21 13.26
CA GLU A 97 8.46 1.21 13.35
C GLU A 97 9.87 1.50 12.78
N GLY A 98 10.59 0.46 12.37
CA GLY A 98 11.97 0.49 11.90
C GLY A 98 12.13 0.74 10.40
N ASP A 99 13.38 1.05 10.03
CA ASP A 99 13.78 1.36 8.66
C ASP A 99 13.55 0.18 7.69
N TRP A 100 13.67 0.49 6.40
CA TRP A 100 13.42 -0.34 5.21
C TRP A 100 14.15 -1.70 5.15
N SER A 101 14.90 -2.09 6.18
CA SER A 101 15.79 -3.25 6.21
C SER A 101 15.24 -4.52 6.85
N SER A 102 14.00 -4.57 7.36
CA SER A 102 13.50 -5.79 8.00
C SER A 102 13.28 -6.94 7.00
N GLU A 103 13.91 -8.09 7.28
CA GLU A 103 14.05 -9.23 6.36
C GLU A 103 12.86 -10.22 6.34
N GLU A 104 11.75 -9.97 7.04
CA GLU A 104 10.70 -10.99 7.19
C GLU A 104 9.51 -10.83 6.23
N GLU A 105 9.41 -11.84 5.36
CA GLU A 105 8.48 -11.99 4.25
C GLU A 105 7.02 -12.24 4.70
N ARG A 106 6.08 -11.43 4.19
CA ARG A 106 4.95 -11.84 3.33
C ARG A 106 3.82 -10.80 3.26
N LEU A 107 3.66 -9.93 4.27
CA LEU A 107 2.89 -8.68 4.15
C LEU A 107 3.18 -7.72 5.33
N ALA A 108 4.06 -6.73 5.16
CA ALA A 108 4.30 -5.74 6.21
C ALA A 108 3.43 -4.49 6.00
N ILE A 109 2.96 -3.88 7.11
CA ILE A 109 2.28 -2.59 7.08
C ILE A 109 3.09 -1.60 7.91
N CYS A 110 3.85 -0.72 7.27
CA CYS A 110 4.79 0.18 7.98
C CYS A 110 4.31 1.63 7.96
N ARG A 111 4.45 2.31 9.10
CA ARG A 111 4.18 3.74 9.25
C ARG A 111 5.41 4.54 8.81
N HIS A 112 5.20 5.56 7.99
CA HIS A 112 6.26 6.54 7.66
C HIS A 112 5.96 7.89 8.33
N VAL A 113 6.87 8.34 9.18
CA VAL A 113 6.85 9.71 9.75
C VAL A 113 7.71 10.59 8.87
N TRP A 114 7.11 11.26 7.89
CA TRP A 114 7.73 12.45 7.31
C TRP A 114 7.38 13.62 8.22
N GLU A 115 8.40 14.33 8.70
CA GLU A 115 8.36 15.44 9.68
C GLU A 115 8.59 15.01 11.15
N SER A 116 9.83 15.23 11.58
CA SER A 116 10.23 15.53 12.97
C SER A 116 10.69 16.97 13.05
#